data_AF-A0A7W1YDY5-F1
#
_entry.id   AF-A0A7W1YDY5-F1
#
_cell.length_a   1.000
_cell.length_b   1.000
_cell.length_c   1.000
_cell.angle_alpha   90.00
_cell.angle_beta   90.00
_cell.angle_gamma   90.00
#
_symmetry.space_group_name_H-M   'P 1'
#
loop_
_entity.id
_entity.type
_entity.pdbx_description
1 polymer ?
#
loop_
_entity_poly.entity_id
_entity_poly.type
_entity_poly.pdbx_seq_one_letter_code
_entity_poly.pdbx_strand_id
1 'polypeptide(L)'
;VWAWLIGPFIDAWIRLNPGRQTEARKFLEGFRQHHSEVGVGTIAEVFDAKTPFAGRGCIAQAWSVAEVLRCWVKTSCPKEIPPAESA
;
A
#
# COMPACT_ATOMS: atom_id res chain seq x y z
N VAL A 1 -7.80 -13.10 2.44
CA VAL A 1 -7.41 -11.86 3.15
C VAL A 1 -7.81 -10.68 2.30
N TRP A 2 -8.53 -9.71 2.85
CA TRP A 2 -8.98 -8.53 2.11
C TRP A 2 -7.86 -7.51 1.96
N ALA A 3 -7.63 -7.04 0.73
CA ALA A 3 -6.49 -6.17 0.44
C ALA A 3 -6.58 -4.80 1.13
N TRP A 4 -7.78 -4.20 1.15
CA TRP A 4 -8.02 -2.88 1.74
C TRP A 4 -7.64 -2.78 3.21
N LEU A 5 -7.58 -3.90 3.95
CA LEU A 5 -7.17 -3.94 5.36
C LEU A 5 -5.74 -3.47 5.59
N ILE A 6 -4.91 -3.41 4.55
CA ILE A 6 -3.56 -2.82 4.63
C ILE A 6 -3.58 -1.38 5.12
N GLY A 7 -4.65 -0.64 4.78
CA GLY A 7 -4.92 0.72 5.20
C GLY A 7 -4.93 0.92 6.71
N PRO A 8 -5.97 0.42 7.40
CA PRO A 8 -6.07 0.51 8.85
C PRO A 8 -4.90 -0.19 9.56
N PHE A 9 -4.32 -1.24 8.98
CA PHE A 9 -3.13 -1.88 9.51
C PHE A 9 -1.93 -0.91 9.56
N ILE A 10 -1.62 -0.23 8.46
CA ILE A 10 -0.51 0.74 8.40
C ILE A 10 -0.81 1.94 9.31
N ASP A 11 -2.05 2.40 9.38
CA ASP A 11 -2.44 3.49 10.27
C ASP A 11 -2.17 3.15 11.74
N ALA A 12 -2.57 1.95 12.18
CA ALA A 12 -2.31 1.46 13.53
C ALA A 12 -0.81 1.26 13.77
N TRP A 13 -0.09 0.67 12.80
CA TRP A 13 1.34 0.41 12.92
C TRP A 13 2.15 1.70 13.09
N ILE A 14 1.89 2.74 12.29
CA ILE A 14 2.57 4.03 12.40
C ILE A 14 2.27 4.70 13.74
N ARG A 15 1.03 4.60 14.23
CA ARG A 15 0.64 5.16 15.53
C ARG A 15 1.39 4.52 16.69
N LEU A 16 1.68 3.22 16.58
CA LEU A 16 2.46 2.47 17.58
C LEU A 16 3.97 2.59 17.36
N ASN A 17 4.42 3.01 16.17
CA ASN A 17 5.82 3.11 15.77
C ASN A 17 6.14 4.49 15.16
N PRO A 18 6.11 5.59 15.95
CA PRO A 18 6.38 6.93 15.43
C PRO A 18 7.77 7.03 14.78
N GLY A 19 7.86 7.72 13.64
CA GLY A 19 9.13 7.96 12.93
C GLY A 19 9.62 6.79 12.06
N ARG A 20 8.90 5.66 12.02
CA ARG A 20 9.30 4.47 11.26
C ARG A 20 8.51 4.29 9.95
N GLN A 21 8.08 5.39 9.30
CA GLN A 21 7.25 5.36 8.08
C GLN A 21 7.91 4.57 6.94
N THR A 22 9.24 4.64 6.81
CA THR A 22 10.01 3.87 5.82
C THR A 22 9.90 2.36 6.01
N GLU A 23 9.70 1.89 7.24
CA GLU A 23 9.45 0.48 7.48
C GLU A 23 8.00 0.11 7.19
N ALA A 24 7.04 0.97 7.55
CA ALA A 24 5.64 0.79 7.17
C ALA A 24 5.47 0.66 5.65
N ARG A 25 6.28 1.40 4.87
CA ARG A 25 6.32 1.31 3.41
C ARG A 25 6.60 -0.11 2.91
N LYS A 26 7.41 -0.89 3.62
CA LYS A 26 7.79 -2.25 3.19
C LYS A 26 6.60 -3.22 3.17
N PHE A 27 5.55 -2.96 3.97
CA PHE A 27 4.33 -3.78 3.93
C PHE A 27 3.58 -3.68 2.60
N LEU A 28 3.81 -2.62 1.82
CA LEU A 28 3.20 -2.45 0.50
C LEU A 28 3.91 -3.25 -0.61
N GLU A 29 5.12 -3.75 -0.38
CA GLU A 29 5.90 -4.45 -1.41
C GLU A 29 5.21 -5.73 -1.90
N GLY A 30 4.42 -6.39 -1.04
CA GLY A 30 3.64 -7.57 -1.43
C GLY A 30 2.67 -7.31 -2.59
N PHE A 31 2.15 -6.08 -2.73
CA PHE A 31 1.25 -5.72 -3.83
C PHE A 31 1.98 -5.49 -5.16
N ARG A 32 3.27 -5.13 -5.14
CA ARG A 32 4.08 -5.01 -6.36
C ARG A 32 4.32 -6.36 -7.03
N GLN A 33 4.49 -7.42 -6.25
CA GLN A 33 4.74 -8.76 -6.78
C GLN A 33 3.49 -9.40 -7.42
N HIS A 34 2.28 -9.02 -7.00
CA HIS A 34 1.04 -9.60 -7.52
C HIS A 34 0.53 -8.96 -8.83
N HIS A 35 1.16 -7.88 -9.30
CA HIS A 35 0.76 -7.16 -10.52
C HIS A 35 0.89 -7.99 -11.81
N SER A 36 1.65 -9.09 -11.82
CA SER A 36 1.81 -9.96 -12.99
C SER A 36 0.75 -11.07 -13.10
N GLU A 37 -0.03 -11.31 -12.04
CA GLU A 37 -0.92 -12.48 -11.97
C GLU A 37 -2.40 -12.13 -12.18
N VAL A 38 -2.85 -10.94 -11.72
CA VAL A 38 -4.28 -10.57 -11.78
C VAL A 38 -4.45 -9.09 -12.13
N GLY A 39 -4.64 -8.79 -13.43
CA GLY A 39 -4.93 -7.44 -13.92
C GLY A 39 -3.74 -6.47 -13.83
N VAL A 40 -3.42 -5.80 -14.94
CA VAL A 40 -2.30 -4.85 -14.97
C VAL A 40 -2.67 -3.57 -14.23
N GLY A 41 -1.87 -3.17 -13.24
CA GLY A 41 -2.02 -1.86 -12.60
C GLY A 41 -3.13 -1.77 -11.55
N THR A 42 -3.69 -2.90 -11.11
CA THR A 42 -4.84 -2.94 -10.22
C THR A 42 -4.64 -3.95 -9.08
N ILE A 43 -5.56 -3.97 -8.13
CA ILE A 43 -5.50 -4.83 -6.94
C ILE A 43 -6.80 -5.62 -6.82
N ALA A 44 -6.65 -6.93 -6.65
CA ALA A 44 -7.76 -7.84 -6.42
C ALA A 44 -8.47 -7.55 -5.08
N GLU A 45 -9.70 -8.02 -4.97
CA GLU A 45 -10.53 -7.86 -3.79
C GLU A 45 -9.97 -8.60 -2.57
N VAL A 46 -9.67 -9.89 -2.73
CA VAL A 46 -9.12 -10.75 -1.68
C VAL A 46 -7.98 -11.64 -2.21
N PHE A 47 -7.10 -12.07 -1.31
CA PHE A 47 -5.99 -12.97 -1.59
C PHE A 47 -6.08 -14.25 -0.76
N ASP A 48 -5.61 -15.38 -1.30
CA ASP A 48 -5.49 -16.63 -0.54
C ASP A 48 -4.55 -16.45 0.67
N ALA A 49 -4.82 -17.13 1.80
CA ALA A 49 -4.02 -16.98 3.02
C ALA A 49 -2.73 -17.82 3.04
N LYS A 50 -2.44 -18.53 1.95
CA LYS A 50 -1.28 -19.42 1.79
C LYS A 50 -0.63 -19.14 0.45
N THR A 51 0.69 -19.35 0.37
CA THR A 51 1.45 -19.26 -0.89
C THR A 51 0.76 -20.04 -2.01
N PRO A 52 0.63 -19.48 -3.23
CA PRO A 52 1.25 -18.24 -3.73
C PRO A 52 0.49 -16.95 -3.39
N PHE A 53 -0.52 -16.99 -2.50
CA PHE A 53 -1.37 -15.84 -2.16
C PHE A 53 -2.18 -15.31 -3.35
N ALA A 54 -2.68 -16.20 -4.20
CA ALA A 54 -3.40 -15.83 -5.42
C ALA A 54 -4.58 -14.86 -5.16
N GLY A 55 -4.76 -13.89 -6.05
CA GLY A 55 -5.90 -12.97 -6.03
C GLY A 55 -7.21 -13.67 -6.41
N ARG A 56 -8.31 -13.34 -5.72
CA ARG A 56 -9.67 -13.85 -5.91
C ARG A 56 -10.68 -12.71 -5.86
N GLY A 57 -11.93 -13.02 -6.24
CA GLY A 57 -13.02 -12.05 -6.26
C GLY A 57 -12.87 -11.07 -7.42
N CYS A 58 -13.27 -9.80 -7.20
CA CYS A 58 -13.09 -8.77 -8.21
C CYS A 58 -11.60 -8.56 -8.52
N ILE A 59 -11.23 -8.63 -9.81
CA ILE A 59 -9.84 -8.42 -10.27
C ILE A 59 -9.35 -6.98 -10.05
N ALA A 60 -10.28 -6.02 -9.99
CA ALA A 60 -9.97 -4.60 -9.90
C ALA A 60 -10.90 -3.91 -8.91
N GLN A 61 -10.53 -3.95 -7.64
CA GLN A 61 -11.38 -3.48 -6.58
C GLN A 61 -10.95 -2.07 -6.12
N ALA A 62 -11.90 -1.12 -6.15
CA ALA A 62 -11.67 0.29 -5.90
C ALA A 62 -11.14 0.63 -4.48
N TRP A 63 -11.70 0.07 -3.40
CA TRP A 63 -11.21 0.30 -2.04
C TRP A 63 -9.80 -0.26 -1.82
N SER A 64 -9.45 -1.35 -2.51
CA SER A 64 -8.15 -2.01 -2.37
C SER A 64 -7.07 -1.13 -2.99
N VAL A 65 -7.34 -0.64 -4.20
CA VAL A 65 -6.47 0.32 -4.89
C VAL A 65 -6.37 1.62 -4.08
N ALA A 66 -7.49 2.15 -3.59
CA ALA A 66 -7.51 3.39 -2.82
C ALA A 66 -6.64 3.31 -1.55
N GLU A 67 -6.77 2.23 -0.77
CA GLU A 67 -6.01 2.08 0.47
C GLU A 67 -4.51 1.89 0.22
N VAL A 68 -4.12 1.12 -0.80
CA VAL A 68 -2.70 0.97 -1.15
C VAL A 68 -2.10 2.30 -1.61
N LEU A 69 -2.79 3.06 -2.45
CA LEU A 69 -2.32 4.39 -2.89
C LEU A 69 -2.26 5.40 -1.74
N ARG A 70 -3.27 5.41 -0.86
CA ARG A 70 -3.29 6.26 0.34
C ARG A 70 -2.10 5.95 1.24
N CYS A 71 -1.84 4.68 1.51
CA CYS A 71 -0.68 4.25 2.29
C CYS A 71 0.64 4.57 1.60
N TRP A 72 0.72 4.45 0.26
CA TRP A 72 1.90 4.81 -0.50
C TRP A 72 2.28 6.29 -0.33
N VAL A 73 1.30 7.19 -0.38
CA VAL A 73 1.51 8.62 -0.11
C VAL A 73 1.87 8.82 1.36
N LYS A 74 1.12 8.24 2.30
CA LYS A 74 1.33 8.41 3.74
C LYS A 74 2.71 7.95 4.23
N THR A 75 3.28 6.95 3.58
CA THR A 75 4.59 6.37 3.94
C THR A 75 5.73 6.92 3.08
N SER A 76 5.46 7.88 2.19
CA SER A 76 6.52 8.55 1.45
C SER A 76 7.39 9.41 2.36
N CYS A 77 8.70 9.46 2.07
CA CYS A 77 9.59 10.39 2.76
C CYS A 77 9.12 11.83 2.46
N PRO A 78 9.09 12.75 3.43
CA PRO A 78 8.85 14.15 3.13
C PRO A 78 9.82 14.61 2.05
N LYS A 79 9.32 15.16 0.95
CA LYS A 79 10.20 15.87 0.01
C LYS A 79 10.76 17.07 0.75
N GLU A 80 12.08 17.20 0.80
CA GLU A 80 12.70 18.50 1.09
C GLU A 80 12.20 19.46 0.00
N ILE A 81 11.40 20.45 0.40
CA ILE A 81 11.03 21.56 -0.46
C ILE A 81 12.23 22.50 -0.41
N PRO A 82 12.97 22.72 -1.52
CA PRO A 82 14.05 23.69 -1.50
C PRO A 82 13.49 25.05 -1.06
N PRO A 83 14.21 25.80 -0.19
CA PRO A 83 13.75 27.10 0.25
C PRO A 83 13.48 27.98 -0.97
N ALA A 84 12.33 28.67 -0.97
CA ALA A 84 11.97 29.59 -2.03
C ALA A 84 13.11 30.62 -2.19
N GLU A 85 13.70 30.69 -3.37
CA GLU A 85 14.64 31.77 -3.70
C GLU A 85 13.93 33.10 -3.46
N SER A 86 14.50 33.91 -2.57
CA SER A 86 14.07 35.29 -2.37
C SER A 86 14.40 36.07 -3.64
N ALA A 87 13.36 36.34 -4.45
CA ALA A 87 13.40 37.31 -5.53
C ALA A 87 13.59 38.74 -5.01
#